data_AF-A0A9W9V039-F1
#
_entry.id   AF-A0A9W9V039-F1
#
_cell.length_a   1.000
_cell.length_b   1.000
_cell.length_c   1.000
_cell.angle_alpha   90.00
_cell.angle_beta   90.00
_cell.angle_gamma   90.00
#
_symmetry.space_group_name_H-M   'P 1'
#
loop_
_entity.id
_entity.type
_entity.pdbx_description
1 polymer ?
#
loop_
_entity_poly.entity_id
_entity_poly.type
_entity_poly.pdbx_seq_one_letter_code
_entity_poly.pdbx_strand_id
1 'polypeptide(L)' 'MTLPTAINAGSIAAGFGVAVGTGALFIFGEVPRVRNDILRQLPFFDTYFDRTIAPEDNPF' A
#
# COMPACT_ATOMS: atom_id res chain seq x y z
N MET A 1 23.70 22.95 -6.08
CA MET A 1 23.40 22.04 -4.95
C MET A 1 24.67 21.30 -4.58
N THR A 2 24.95 21.14 -3.29
CA THR A 2 26.08 20.30 -2.82
C THR A 2 25.58 18.90 -2.50
N LEU A 3 26.46 17.89 -2.58
CA LEU A 3 26.11 16.50 -2.28
C LEU A 3 25.45 16.32 -0.89
N PRO A 4 25.95 16.96 0.20
CA PRO A 4 25.30 16.87 1.52
C PRO A 4 23.89 17.45 1.55
N THR A 5 23.68 18.60 0.89
CA THR A 5 22.35 19.22 0.82
C THR A 5 21.34 18.36 0.06
N ALA A 6 21.78 17.68 -1.01
CA ALA A 6 20.92 16.77 -1.78
C ALA A 6 20.52 15.53 -0.96
N ILE A 7 21.47 14.94 -0.22
CA ILE A 7 21.20 13.81 0.67
C ILE A 7 20.20 14.18 1.77
N ASN A 8 20.39 15.35 2.40
CA ASN A 8 19.47 15.81 3.44
C ASN A 8 18.05 16.04 2.91
N ALA A 9 17.92 16.76 1.79
CA ALA A 9 16.62 16.99 1.16
C ALA A 9 15.95 15.67 0.72
N GLY A 10 16.72 14.75 0.14
CA GLY A 10 16.24 13.42 -0.25
C GLY A 10 15.75 12.61 0.95
N SER A 11 16.44 12.66 2.08
CA SER A 11 16.05 11.96 3.31
C SER A 11 14.72 12.47 3.86
N ILE A 12 14.53 13.80 3.88
CA ILE A 12 13.26 14.42 4.30
C ILE A 12 12.13 14.02 3.35
N ALA A 13 12.36 14.14 2.03
CA ALA A 13 11.37 13.79 1.02
C ALA A 13 10.98 12.30 1.09
N ALA A 14 11.93 11.41 1.34
CA ALA A 14 11.67 9.99 1.53
C ALA A 14 10.76 9.74 2.75
N GLY A 15 11.01 10.42 3.87
CA GLY A 15 10.16 10.34 5.06
C GLY A 15 8.71 10.73 4.77
N PHE A 16 8.49 11.85 4.08
CA PHE A 16 7.16 12.27 3.65
C PHE A 16 6.55 11.29 2.64
N GLY A 17 7.33 10.78 1.69
CA GLY A 17 6.87 9.80 0.70
C GLY A 17 6.36 8.52 1.35
N VAL A 18 7.07 8.00 2.36
CA VAL A 18 6.61 6.84 3.14
C VAL A 18 5.33 7.16 3.91
N ALA A 19 5.27 8.31 4.58
CA ALA A 19 4.11 8.70 5.37
C ALA A 19 2.84 8.84 4.50
N VAL A 20 2.93 9.59 3.40
CA VAL A 20 1.81 9.78 2.47
C VAL A 20 1.46 8.48 1.75
N GLY A 21 2.45 7.72 1.29
CA GLY A 21 2.23 6.44 0.62
C GLY A 21 1.49 5.45 1.53
N THR A 22 1.95 5.30 2.77
CA THR A 22 1.30 4.43 3.76
C THR A 22 -0.12 4.93 4.07
N GLY A 23 -0.29 6.25 4.30
CA GLY A 23 -1.61 6.83 4.52
C GLY A 23 -2.58 6.58 3.36
N ALA A 24 -2.13 6.75 2.12
CA ALA A 24 -2.94 6.47 0.93
C ALA A 24 -3.34 4.99 0.83
N LEU A 25 -2.42 4.06 1.14
CA LEU A 25 -2.72 2.63 1.13
C LEU A 25 -3.82 2.25 2.13
N PHE A 26 -3.86 2.87 3.31
CA PHE A 26 -4.92 2.61 4.29
C PHE A 26 -6.25 3.28 3.93
N ILE A 27 -6.24 4.47 3.31
CA ILE A 27 -7.47 5.13 2.81
C ILE A 27 -8.07 4.34 1.65
N PHE A 28 -7.24 3.87 0.72
CA PHE A 28 -7.70 3.14 -0.47
C PHE A 28 -7.69 1.62 -0.32
N GLY A 29 -7.43 1.08 0.87
CA GLY A 29 -7.32 -0.36 1.10
C GLY A 29 -8.59 -1.16 0.79
N GLU A 30 -9.75 -0.50 0.71
CA GLU A 30 -11.02 -1.12 0.32
C GLU A 30 -11.20 -1.26 -1.19
N VAL A 31 -10.45 -0.49 -1.99
CA VAL A 31 -10.50 -0.57 -3.45
C VAL A 31 -9.96 -1.95 -3.86
N PRO A 32 -10.73 -2.79 -4.59
CA PRO A 32 -10.34 -4.17 -4.88
C PRO A 32 -8.95 -4.29 -5.51
N ARG A 33 -8.58 -3.33 -6.35
CA ARG A 33 -7.26 -3.28 -7.00
C ARG A 33 -6.12 -2.97 -6.02
N VAL A 34 -6.28 -1.98 -5.12
CA VAL A 34 -5.24 -1.67 -4.11
C VAL A 34 -5.07 -2.82 -3.13
N ARG A 35 -6.20 -3.43 -2.74
CA ARG A 35 -6.20 -4.58 -1.85
C ARG A 35 -5.45 -5.77 -2.45
N ASN A 36 -5.85 -6.20 -3.65
CA ASN A 36 -5.33 -7.43 -4.24
C ASN A 36 -3.94 -7.25 -4.87
N ASP A 37 -3.67 -6.09 -5.48
CA ASP A 37 -2.42 -5.88 -6.23
C ASP A 37 -1.31 -5.29 -5.37
N ILE A 38 -1.61 -4.69 -4.21
CA ILE A 38 -0.58 -4.10 -3.33
C ILE A 38 -0.61 -4.75 -1.95
N LEU A 39 -1.74 -4.64 -1.22
CA LEU A 39 -1.78 -5.06 0.19
C LEU A 39 -1.64 -6.57 0.37
N ARG A 40 -2.27 -7.38 -0.49
CA ARG A 40 -2.17 -8.85 -0.45
C ARG A 40 -0.82 -9.40 -0.93
N GLN A 41 0.02 -8.59 -1.57
CA GLN A 41 1.39 -9.02 -1.92
C GLN A 41 2.33 -9.05 -0.70
N LEU A 42 1.94 -8.38 0.40
CA LEU A 42 2.73 -8.37 1.62
C LEU A 42 2.46 -9.67 2.41
N PRO A 43 3.51 -10.36 2.88
CA PRO A 43 3.39 -11.70 3.47
C PRO A 43 2.56 -11.75 4.76
N PHE A 44 2.35 -10.61 5.41
CA PHE A 44 1.57 -10.50 6.65
C PHE A 44 0.10 -10.12 6.43
N PHE A 45 -0.28 -9.71 5.21
CA PHE A 45 -1.56 -9.09 4.92
C PHE A 45 -2.45 -9.89 3.97
N ASP A 46 -1.93 -10.95 3.33
CA ASP A 46 -2.68 -11.76 2.37
C ASP A 46 -4.00 -12.30 2.96
N THR A 47 -3.93 -13.01 4.09
CA THR A 47 -5.12 -13.60 4.73
C THR A 47 -6.03 -12.56 5.38
N TYR A 48 -5.49 -11.45 5.86
CA TYR A 48 -6.27 -10.39 6.51
C TYR A 48 -7.18 -9.65 5.51
N PHE A 49 -6.70 -9.46 4.29
CA PHE A 49 -7.43 -8.80 3.22
C PHE A 49 -8.12 -9.77 2.25
N ASP A 50 -8.12 -11.07 2.56
CA ASP A 50 -8.81 -12.05 1.75
C ASP A 50 -10.33 -11.88 1.89
N ARG A 51 -10.99 -11.63 0.76
CA ARG A 51 -12.45 -11.58 0.65
C ARG A 51 -12.93 -12.53 -0.44
N THR A 52 -12.25 -13.65 -0.60
CA THR A 52 -12.67 -14.71 -1.52
C THR A 52 -14.00 -15.27 -1.04
N ILE A 53 -15.00 -15.24 -1.91
CA ILE A 53 -16.30 -15.86 -1.73
C ILE A 53 -16.27 -17.13 -2.56
N ALA A 54 -16.80 -18.24 -2.02
CA ALA A 54 -16.88 -19.48 -2.78
C ALA A 54 -17.72 -19.23 -4.04
N PRO A 55 -17.33 -19.75 -5.22
CA PRO A 55 -18.05 -19.49 -6.47
C PRO A 55 -19.54 -19.86 -6.40
N GLU A 56 -19.88 -20.90 -5.63
CA GLU A 56 -21.26 -21.34 -5.39
C GLU A 56 -22.11 -20.36 -4.55
N ASP A 57 -21.46 -19.54 -3.71
CA ASP A 57 -22.12 -18.53 -2.88
C ASP A 57 -22.27 -17.18 -3.60
N ASN A 58 -21.72 -17.05 -4.81
CA ASN A 58 -21.78 -15.82 -5.59
C ASN A 58 -23.01 -15.83 -6.53
N PRO A 59 -24.01 -14.96 -6.32
CA PRO A 59 -25.20 -14.88 -7.17
C PRO A 59 -24.95 -14.21 -8.55
N PHE A 60 -23.70 -13.90 -8.91
CA PHE A 60 -23.28 -13.26 -10.18
C PHE A 60 -22.09 -13.96 -10.83
#